data_AF-A0A959I3W3-F1
#
_entry.id   AF-A0A959I3W3-F1
#
_cell.length_a   1.000
_cell.length_b   1.000
_cell.length_c   1.000
_cell.angle_alpha   90.00
_cell.angle_beta   90.00
_cell.angle_gamma   90.00
#
_symmetry.space_group_name_H-M   'P 1'
#
loop_
_entity.id
_entity.type
_entity.pdbx_description
1 polymer ?
#
loop_
_entity_poly.entity_id
_entity_poly.type
_entity_poly.pdbx_seq_one_letter_code
_entity_poly.pdbx_strand_id
1 'polypeptide(L)'
;PPGKLFDLKKMAQVFVVCDLMNNKHPLAAQNLRYYFNPVTGLAEPVAREWEELYDNDPLELALFLEKPRPATRHFRFERLPFIRMIYDNLEFKRYYIREAAEVSQVQFLDHLLKRNEDKLNALLKKVYQTWPFYEDPTQFLYDNQRYMRSVLFPASEQLSAYFNQKDGNRLNIYLQNQQYMPLQIDYLTWRDSIRFYPEAPIALDSKVKVPKGEILAFNFTIPQGLRWEEAMAGELKAHYNLLGLAPGAKTTPVLRESDEASLAQSGFGEARAANYASFDFIKQNEEQNTITIPAGEWTLNQDLVIPSNKHFEIEAGARIDLANQARIISYSPASCQGSEENPVLIHSSDGSGKGLMVIDAAQPSYFSHTTFDQLSGPEKESGQSLGAITFYKSPVTIHSCIFSNNKQGESLLSVIRAELAIDQALFTHIAGNAVEGDFCTGSISNSSFVDIGGNGINLRGVELNLSHLFFNSVDGAGISAGEESELEARWIDLCNAAAGVVCKDESSMSLADARFTNSQVGIAAFQEKNNFGPAFVTVQRVEFAETPSPFLVEMQSGITQDGIPVAENAEKVKDILLEQERKATSEPTEDL
;
A
#
# COMPACT_ATOMS: atom_id res chain seq x y z
N PRO A 1 25.96 27.26 -0.08
CA PRO A 1 25.69 26.00 -0.80
C PRO A 1 26.94 25.10 -0.82
N PRO A 2 26.78 23.79 -0.58
CA PRO A 2 27.90 22.85 -0.45
C PRO A 2 28.81 22.81 -1.69
N GLY A 3 28.25 22.97 -2.90
CA GLY A 3 29.03 22.98 -4.15
C GLY A 3 29.98 24.18 -4.34
N LYS A 4 29.99 25.16 -3.43
CA LYS A 4 31.03 26.21 -3.40
C LYS A 4 32.32 25.76 -2.70
N LEU A 5 32.25 24.68 -1.93
CA LEU A 5 33.36 24.18 -1.12
C LEU A 5 33.76 22.77 -1.55
N PHE A 6 32.81 21.91 -1.90
CA PHE A 6 33.06 20.51 -2.22
C PHE A 6 32.89 20.21 -3.71
N ASP A 7 33.73 19.29 -4.22
CA ASP A 7 33.49 18.64 -5.51
C ASP A 7 32.33 17.64 -5.35
N LEU A 8 31.11 18.10 -5.61
CA LEU A 8 29.89 17.31 -5.41
C LEU A 8 29.84 16.05 -6.28
N LYS A 9 30.52 16.03 -7.43
CA LYS A 9 30.59 14.85 -8.29
C LYS A 9 31.44 13.77 -7.63
N LYS A 10 32.61 14.13 -7.10
CA LYS A 10 33.45 13.19 -6.35
C LYS A 10 32.81 12.76 -5.03
N MET A 11 32.05 13.66 -4.38
CA MET A 11 31.23 13.31 -3.21
C MET A 11 30.22 12.22 -3.55
N ALA A 12 29.46 12.39 -4.64
CA ALA A 12 28.50 11.40 -5.11
C ALA A 12 29.17 10.04 -5.37
N GLN A 13 30.34 10.02 -6.00
CA GLN A 13 31.12 8.80 -6.22
C GLN A 13 31.45 8.05 -4.94
N VAL A 14 31.97 8.76 -3.94
CA VAL A 14 32.28 8.15 -2.65
C VAL A 14 31.04 7.56 -1.98
N PHE A 15 29.90 8.25 -2.03
CA PHE A 15 28.65 7.78 -1.43
C PHE A 15 28.12 6.53 -2.16
N VAL A 16 28.10 6.55 -3.49
CA VAL A 16 27.65 5.41 -4.29
C VAL A 16 28.54 4.19 -4.11
N VAL A 17 29.86 4.37 -3.99
CA VAL A 17 30.78 3.25 -3.69
C VAL A 17 30.54 2.72 -2.28
N CYS A 18 30.25 3.59 -1.30
CA CYS A 18 29.81 3.14 0.04
C CYS A 18 28.53 2.30 -0.03
N ASP A 19 27.60 2.63 -0.93
CA ASP A 19 26.38 1.85 -1.14
C ASP A 19 26.64 0.50 -1.82
N LEU A 20 27.48 0.47 -2.85
CA LEU A 20 27.92 -0.76 -3.52
C LEU A 20 28.63 -1.72 -2.54
N MET A 21 29.46 -1.16 -1.66
CA MET A 21 30.18 -1.90 -0.62
C MET A 21 29.29 -2.30 0.57
N ASN A 22 28.02 -1.87 0.59
CA ASN A 22 27.13 -1.86 1.75
C ASN A 22 27.83 -1.40 3.05
N ASN A 23 28.61 -0.32 2.95
CA ASN A 23 29.41 0.17 4.06
C ASN A 23 29.46 1.69 4.09
N LYS A 24 28.83 2.27 5.12
CA LYS A 24 28.81 3.73 5.36
C LYS A 24 29.94 4.23 6.27
N HIS A 25 30.77 3.35 6.84
CA HIS A 25 31.90 3.71 7.73
C HIS A 25 32.87 4.74 7.12
N PRO A 26 33.21 4.69 5.82
CA PRO A 26 34.10 5.66 5.22
C PRO A 26 33.53 7.09 5.20
N LEU A 27 32.22 7.25 5.39
CA LEU A 27 31.54 8.55 5.46
C LEU A 27 31.61 9.19 6.85
N ALA A 28 32.11 8.48 7.86
CA ALA A 28 32.27 9.04 9.20
C ALA A 28 33.21 10.24 9.20
N ALA A 29 32.96 11.24 10.05
CA ALA A 29 33.75 12.47 10.09
C ALA A 29 35.25 12.21 10.39
N GLN A 30 35.58 11.16 11.14
CA GLN A 30 36.97 10.74 11.35
C GLN A 30 37.61 10.03 10.14
N ASN A 31 36.84 9.61 9.14
CA ASN A 31 37.31 8.74 8.05
C ASN A 31 37.27 9.44 6.70
N LEU A 32 36.22 10.23 6.45
CA LEU A 32 36.10 11.08 5.29
C LEU A 32 37.07 12.27 5.42
N ARG A 33 38.16 12.22 4.66
CA ARG A 33 39.13 13.31 4.56
C ARG A 33 38.90 14.09 3.29
N TYR A 34 39.52 15.26 3.20
CA TYR A 34 39.41 16.13 2.05
C TYR A 34 40.77 16.55 1.55
N TYR A 35 40.99 16.40 0.26
CA TYR A 35 42.10 17.00 -0.45
C TYR A 35 41.61 18.33 -1.05
N PHE A 36 42.23 19.44 -0.67
CA PHE A 36 41.94 20.71 -1.31
C PHE A 36 42.66 20.77 -2.65
N ASN A 37 41.90 20.76 -3.75
CA ASN A 37 42.46 20.85 -5.08
C ASN A 37 42.71 22.33 -5.44
N PRO A 38 43.98 22.77 -5.57
CA PRO A 38 44.29 24.18 -5.82
C PRO A 38 43.91 24.65 -7.22
N VAL A 39 43.64 23.73 -8.16
CA VAL A 39 43.23 24.05 -9.54
C VAL A 39 41.75 24.38 -9.61
N THR A 40 40.91 23.56 -8.95
CA THR A 40 39.45 23.74 -8.95
C THR A 40 38.98 24.65 -7.81
N GLY A 41 39.80 24.81 -6.77
CA GLY A 41 39.43 25.52 -5.54
C GLY A 41 38.44 24.74 -4.66
N LEU A 42 38.24 23.45 -4.92
CA LEU A 42 37.26 22.61 -4.24
C LEU A 42 37.94 21.54 -3.38
N ALA A 43 37.27 21.18 -2.29
CA ALA A 43 37.59 20.04 -1.45
C ALA A 43 37.07 18.75 -2.09
N GLU A 44 37.98 17.84 -2.39
CA GLU A 44 37.69 16.52 -2.96
C GLU A 44 37.69 15.47 -1.84
N PRO A 45 36.68 14.59 -1.75
CA PRO A 45 36.63 13.58 -0.72
C PRO A 45 37.69 12.49 -0.94
N VAL A 46 38.26 12.05 0.17
CA VAL A 46 39.17 10.91 0.27
C VAL A 46 38.64 10.02 1.39
N ALA A 47 37.88 9.00 1.00
CA ALA A 47 37.34 8.01 1.91
C ALA A 47 38.42 6.99 2.34
N ARG A 48 38.41 6.61 3.62
CA ARG A 48 39.35 5.66 4.22
C ARG A 48 38.61 4.71 5.16
N GLU A 49 39.30 3.67 5.61
CA GLU A 49 38.75 2.66 6.53
C GLU A 49 37.52 1.94 5.98
N TRP A 50 37.67 1.42 4.75
CA TRP A 50 36.75 0.45 4.18
C TRP A 50 36.81 -0.82 5.02
N GLU A 51 35.67 -1.25 5.59
CA GLU A 51 35.60 -2.53 6.31
C GLU A 51 35.45 -3.69 5.30
N GLU A 52 35.43 -4.91 5.82
CA GLU A 52 35.39 -6.13 5.02
C GLU A 52 34.03 -6.34 4.36
N LEU A 53 34.01 -6.88 3.14
CA LEU A 53 32.76 -7.25 2.44
C LEU A 53 32.00 -8.39 3.11
N TYR A 54 32.64 -9.13 4.03
CA TYR A 54 32.01 -10.21 4.78
C TYR A 54 31.06 -9.71 5.88
N ASP A 55 31.21 -8.45 6.30
CA ASP A 55 30.32 -7.82 7.29
C ASP A 55 29.11 -7.16 6.59
N ASN A 56 28.65 -7.77 5.49
CA ASN A 56 27.54 -7.31 4.68
C ASN A 56 26.21 -7.62 5.40
N ASP A 57 25.88 -6.81 6.42
CA ASP A 57 24.59 -6.88 7.10
C ASP A 57 23.47 -6.44 6.12
N PRO A 58 22.56 -7.36 5.71
CA PRO A 58 21.46 -7.01 4.83
C PRO A 58 20.53 -5.93 5.41
N LEU A 59 20.56 -5.70 6.73
CA LEU A 59 19.81 -4.62 7.39
C LEU A 59 20.39 -3.23 7.09
N GLU A 60 21.68 -3.12 6.75
CA GLU A 60 22.34 -1.87 6.37
C GLU A 60 22.21 -1.58 4.85
N LEU A 61 21.72 -2.55 4.06
CA LEU A 61 21.58 -2.44 2.62
C LEU A 61 20.49 -1.42 2.26
N ALA A 62 20.94 -0.23 1.88
CA ALA A 62 20.13 0.89 1.42
C ALA A 62 20.97 1.86 0.58
N LEU A 63 20.37 2.41 -0.47
CA LEU A 63 20.96 3.57 -1.15
C LEU A 63 20.94 4.77 -0.22
N PHE A 64 21.97 5.62 -0.24
CA PHE A 64 22.02 6.80 0.63
C PHE A 64 20.88 7.81 0.40
N LEU A 65 20.24 7.80 -0.79
CA LEU A 65 19.05 8.63 -1.06
C LEU A 65 17.73 7.99 -0.60
N GLU A 66 17.73 6.72 -0.22
CA GLU A 66 16.56 5.97 0.24
C GLU A 66 16.25 6.28 1.71
N LYS A 67 15.04 5.90 2.17
CA LYS A 67 14.68 6.00 3.59
C LYS A 67 15.59 5.06 4.40
N PRO A 68 16.40 5.55 5.34
CA PRO A 68 17.18 4.66 6.17
C PRO A 68 16.28 3.89 7.14
N ARG A 69 16.58 2.61 7.35
CA ARG A 69 15.97 1.83 8.44
C ARG A 69 16.43 2.38 9.80
N PRO A 70 15.57 2.42 10.84
CA PRO A 70 15.97 2.85 12.17
C PRO A 70 17.20 2.10 12.70
N ALA A 71 17.98 2.75 13.56
CA ALA A 71 19.19 2.19 14.21
C ALA A 71 20.38 1.83 13.29
N THR A 72 20.26 1.96 11.97
CA THR A 72 21.37 1.73 11.03
C THR A 72 22.45 2.82 11.08
N ARG A 73 23.64 2.53 10.55
CA ARG A 73 24.69 3.55 10.32
C ARG A 73 24.18 4.61 9.34
N HIS A 74 23.48 4.22 8.28
CA HIS A 74 22.84 5.15 7.35
C HIS A 74 21.94 6.15 8.09
N PHE A 75 21.04 5.68 8.96
CA PHE A 75 20.14 6.52 9.76
C PHE A 75 20.89 7.55 10.62
N ARG A 76 22.03 7.16 11.20
CA ARG A 76 22.86 8.06 12.00
C ARG A 76 23.57 9.11 11.15
N PHE A 77 24.10 8.72 9.99
CA PHE A 77 24.84 9.62 9.11
C PHE A 77 23.96 10.66 8.43
N GLU A 78 22.78 10.27 7.94
CA GLU A 78 21.85 11.21 7.30
C GLU A 78 21.45 12.36 8.25
N ARG A 79 21.38 12.09 9.55
CA ARG A 79 21.05 13.09 10.58
C ARG A 79 22.19 14.03 10.95
N LEU A 80 23.41 13.80 10.47
CA LEU A 80 24.53 14.72 10.71
C LEU A 80 24.31 16.00 9.90
N PRO A 81 24.34 17.21 10.52
CA PRO A 81 24.02 18.46 9.82
C PRO A 81 24.84 18.69 8.55
N PHE A 82 26.12 18.31 8.57
CA PHE A 82 27.02 18.44 7.43
C PHE A 82 26.65 17.50 6.27
N ILE A 83 26.34 16.24 6.57
CA ILE A 83 25.93 15.26 5.56
C ILE A 83 24.58 15.66 4.99
N ARG A 84 23.64 16.04 5.85
CA ARG A 84 22.32 16.53 5.45
C ARG A 84 22.42 17.71 4.49
N MET A 85 23.33 18.66 4.72
CA MET A 85 23.56 19.78 3.81
C MET A 85 23.98 19.34 2.39
N ILE A 86 24.80 18.30 2.27
CA ILE A 86 25.21 17.74 0.97
C ILE A 86 24.06 16.93 0.36
N TYR A 87 23.44 16.08 1.17
CA TYR A 87 22.33 15.21 0.80
C TYR A 87 21.11 15.98 0.28
N ASP A 88 20.71 17.07 0.94
CA ASP A 88 19.57 17.90 0.53
C ASP A 88 19.91 18.80 -0.68
N ASN A 89 21.15 18.79 -1.18
CA ASN A 89 21.55 19.57 -2.34
C ASN A 89 21.12 18.89 -3.66
N LEU A 90 20.37 19.61 -4.49
CA LEU A 90 19.84 19.10 -5.76
C LEU A 90 20.93 18.63 -6.74
N GLU A 91 22.04 19.35 -6.86
CA GLU A 91 23.14 18.99 -7.76
C GLU A 91 23.86 17.72 -7.28
N PHE A 92 24.05 17.57 -5.97
CA PHE A 92 24.56 16.33 -5.40
C PHE A 92 23.64 15.14 -5.74
N LYS A 93 22.32 15.28 -5.54
CA LYS A 93 21.35 14.22 -5.87
C LYS A 93 21.43 13.81 -7.35
N ARG A 94 21.58 14.77 -8.27
CA ARG A 94 21.79 14.52 -9.71
C ARG A 94 23.05 13.70 -9.97
N TYR A 95 24.19 14.10 -9.39
CA TYR A 95 25.44 13.37 -9.55
C TYR A 95 25.36 11.97 -8.94
N TYR A 96 24.76 11.86 -7.76
CA TYR A 96 24.58 10.59 -7.05
C TYR A 96 23.77 9.61 -7.88
N ILE A 97 22.60 9.99 -8.39
CA ILE A 97 21.75 9.09 -9.18
C ILE A 97 22.45 8.65 -10.45
N ARG A 98 23.14 9.58 -11.13
CA ARG A 98 23.87 9.26 -12.36
C ARG A 98 24.95 8.22 -12.10
N GLU A 99 25.72 8.40 -11.04
CA GLU A 99 26.76 7.48 -10.65
C GLU A 99 26.17 6.15 -10.16
N ALA A 100 25.10 6.16 -9.38
CA ALA A 100 24.41 4.96 -8.92
C ALA A 100 23.85 4.16 -10.10
N ALA A 101 23.27 4.82 -11.11
CA ALA A 101 22.79 4.18 -12.32
C ALA A 101 23.92 3.50 -13.10
N GLU A 102 25.10 4.12 -13.20
CA GLU A 102 26.28 3.56 -13.85
C GLU A 102 26.86 2.38 -13.06
N VAL A 103 27.12 2.59 -11.76
CA VAL A 103 27.69 1.60 -10.84
C VAL A 103 26.76 0.39 -10.64
N SER A 104 25.45 0.57 -10.75
CA SER A 104 24.49 -0.53 -10.65
C SER A 104 24.51 -1.49 -11.85
N GLN A 105 25.12 -1.11 -12.99
CA GLN A 105 25.20 -1.99 -14.16
C GLN A 105 26.20 -3.13 -13.95
N VAL A 106 25.83 -4.37 -14.28
CA VAL A 106 26.71 -5.55 -14.13
C VAL A 106 28.06 -5.34 -14.82
N GLN A 107 28.04 -4.71 -15.98
CA GLN A 107 29.22 -4.41 -16.80
C GLN A 107 30.24 -3.52 -16.07
N PHE A 108 29.80 -2.68 -15.12
CA PHE A 108 30.72 -1.85 -14.33
C PHE A 108 31.68 -2.73 -13.51
N LEU A 109 31.13 -3.70 -12.75
CA LEU A 109 31.94 -4.64 -11.98
C LEU A 109 32.73 -5.59 -12.90
N ASP A 110 32.12 -6.10 -13.96
CA ASP A 110 32.81 -6.98 -14.91
C ASP A 110 34.07 -6.32 -15.46
N HIS A 111 33.96 -5.06 -15.90
CA HIS A 111 35.10 -4.31 -16.42
C HIS A 111 36.11 -3.98 -15.32
N LEU A 112 35.65 -3.62 -14.11
CA LEU A 112 36.52 -3.29 -12.99
C LEU A 112 37.35 -4.50 -12.54
N LEU A 113 36.71 -5.65 -12.37
CA LEU A 113 37.33 -6.90 -11.94
C LEU A 113 38.28 -7.42 -13.01
N LYS A 114 37.83 -7.47 -14.28
CA LYS A 114 38.67 -7.88 -15.41
C LYS A 114 39.92 -7.03 -15.56
N ARG A 115 39.79 -5.70 -15.45
CA ARG A 115 40.95 -4.79 -15.53
C ARG A 115 41.98 -5.03 -14.43
N ASN A 116 41.56 -5.55 -13.28
CA ASN A 116 42.41 -5.80 -12.12
C ASN A 116 42.67 -7.28 -11.85
N GLU A 117 42.29 -8.18 -12.77
CA GLU A 117 42.27 -9.62 -12.57
C GLU A 117 43.64 -10.17 -12.15
N ASP A 118 44.71 -9.82 -12.88
CA ASP A 118 46.07 -10.27 -12.56
C ASP A 118 46.50 -9.84 -11.15
N LYS A 119 46.16 -8.61 -10.76
CA LYS A 119 46.49 -8.06 -9.45
C LYS A 119 45.67 -8.74 -8.35
N LEU A 120 44.38 -8.96 -8.59
CA LEU A 120 43.48 -9.64 -7.65
C LEU A 120 43.94 -11.08 -7.42
N ASN A 121 44.20 -11.83 -8.49
CA ASN A 121 44.70 -13.21 -8.43
C ASN A 121 46.04 -13.31 -7.68
N ALA A 122 46.96 -12.37 -7.92
CA ALA A 122 48.23 -12.32 -7.20
C ALA A 122 48.05 -12.04 -5.69
N LEU A 123 47.06 -11.24 -5.31
CA LEU A 123 46.72 -10.98 -3.91
C LEU A 123 46.01 -12.18 -3.26
N LEU A 124 44.99 -12.75 -3.90
CA LEU A 124 44.26 -13.92 -3.42
C LEU A 124 45.17 -15.13 -3.21
N LYS A 125 46.13 -15.37 -4.11
CA LYS A 125 47.13 -16.43 -3.93
C LYS A 125 47.94 -16.29 -2.64
N LYS A 126 48.24 -15.06 -2.22
CA LYS A 126 48.93 -14.81 -0.93
C LYS A 126 47.98 -15.03 0.26
N VAL A 127 46.72 -14.63 0.13
CA VAL A 127 45.70 -14.87 1.16
C VAL A 127 45.51 -16.37 1.38
N TYR A 128 45.32 -17.15 0.30
CA TYR A 128 45.12 -18.61 0.37
C TYR A 128 46.31 -19.38 0.95
N GLN A 129 47.53 -18.85 0.87
CA GLN A 129 48.69 -19.46 1.54
C GLN A 129 48.58 -19.43 3.06
N THR A 130 47.91 -18.41 3.62
CA THR A 130 47.73 -18.26 5.07
C THR A 130 46.32 -18.68 5.52
N TRP A 131 45.31 -18.50 4.66
CA TRP A 131 43.89 -18.77 4.91
C TRP A 131 43.32 -19.62 3.75
N PRO A 132 43.58 -20.95 3.72
CA PRO A 132 43.21 -21.81 2.58
C PRO A 132 41.71 -21.91 2.30
N PHE A 133 40.88 -21.60 3.29
CA PHE A 133 39.41 -21.63 3.21
C PHE A 133 38.80 -20.23 3.04
N TYR A 134 39.61 -19.20 2.75
CA TYR A 134 39.07 -17.88 2.42
C TYR A 134 38.18 -18.01 1.16
N GLU A 135 36.98 -17.46 1.20
CA GLU A 135 36.12 -17.38 0.03
C GLU A 135 36.35 -16.02 -0.67
N ASP A 136 36.00 -15.90 -1.94
CA ASP A 136 36.06 -14.59 -2.61
C ASP A 136 34.73 -13.86 -2.40
N PRO A 137 34.70 -12.72 -1.68
CA PRO A 137 33.45 -12.01 -1.39
C PRO A 137 32.91 -11.19 -2.58
N THR A 138 33.50 -11.31 -3.78
CA THR A 138 33.09 -10.56 -4.97
C THR A 138 31.61 -10.73 -5.29
N GLN A 139 31.00 -11.87 -4.97
CA GLN A 139 29.57 -12.10 -5.19
C GLN A 139 28.68 -11.09 -4.43
N PHE A 140 29.07 -10.66 -3.23
CA PHE A 140 28.34 -9.64 -2.47
C PHE A 140 28.25 -8.30 -3.22
N LEU A 141 29.27 -7.93 -3.99
CA LEU A 141 29.23 -6.71 -4.80
C LEU A 141 28.16 -6.82 -5.90
N TYR A 142 28.02 -7.99 -6.52
CA TYR A 142 26.98 -8.23 -7.54
C TYR A 142 25.57 -8.29 -6.94
N ASP A 143 25.42 -8.84 -5.74
CA ASP A 143 24.15 -8.84 -5.03
C ASP A 143 23.75 -7.43 -4.61
N ASN A 144 24.69 -6.63 -4.12
CA ASN A 144 24.47 -5.22 -3.83
C ASN A 144 24.12 -4.42 -5.11
N GLN A 145 24.80 -4.67 -6.24
CA GLN A 145 24.40 -4.08 -7.54
C GLN A 145 22.97 -4.45 -7.92
N ARG A 146 22.54 -5.70 -7.67
CA ARG A 146 21.18 -6.16 -7.96
C ARG A 146 20.15 -5.34 -7.16
N TYR A 147 20.42 -5.12 -5.88
CA TYR A 147 19.59 -4.27 -5.03
C TYR A 147 19.58 -2.81 -5.50
N MET A 148 20.75 -2.22 -5.81
CA MET A 148 20.82 -0.86 -6.33
C MET A 148 19.95 -0.70 -7.60
N ARG A 149 19.98 -1.68 -8.51
CA ARG A 149 19.13 -1.67 -9.72
C ARG A 149 17.65 -1.79 -9.39
N SER A 150 17.25 -2.62 -8.43
CA SER A 150 15.83 -2.78 -8.08
C SER A 150 15.25 -1.50 -7.49
N VAL A 151 16.05 -0.73 -6.73
CA VAL A 151 15.65 0.56 -6.18
C VAL A 151 15.61 1.67 -7.25
N LEU A 152 16.60 1.74 -8.15
CA LEU A 152 16.67 2.76 -9.20
C LEU A 152 15.67 2.53 -10.35
N PHE A 153 15.44 1.27 -10.72
CA PHE A 153 14.64 0.90 -11.88
C PHE A 153 13.54 -0.12 -11.51
N PRO A 154 12.60 0.25 -10.62
CA PRO A 154 11.50 -0.65 -10.26
C PRO A 154 10.56 -0.88 -11.44
N ALA A 155 9.91 -2.04 -11.46
CA ALA A 155 9.00 -2.47 -12.52
C ALA A 155 7.63 -1.76 -12.51
N SER A 156 7.26 -1.11 -11.39
CA SER A 156 5.99 -0.41 -11.22
C SER A 156 6.00 1.02 -11.76
N GLU A 157 4.81 1.60 -11.85
CA GLU A 157 4.64 3.03 -12.07
C GLU A 157 5.29 3.83 -10.93
N GLN A 158 5.96 4.91 -11.33
CA GLN A 158 6.90 5.66 -10.49
C GLN A 158 6.43 7.08 -10.19
N LEU A 159 5.45 7.56 -10.95
CA LEU A 159 4.89 8.90 -10.89
C LEU A 159 3.39 8.81 -11.14
N SER A 160 2.61 9.31 -10.20
CA SER A 160 1.19 9.60 -10.41
C SER A 160 1.04 11.06 -10.86
N ALA A 161 0.24 11.29 -11.89
CA ALA A 161 0.01 12.61 -12.44
C ALA A 161 -1.48 12.84 -12.66
N TYR A 162 -2.02 13.95 -12.13
CA TYR A 162 -3.44 14.28 -12.24
C TYR A 162 -3.66 15.68 -12.79
N PHE A 163 -4.49 15.80 -13.81
CA PHE A 163 -4.98 17.09 -14.27
C PHE A 163 -5.97 17.65 -13.25
N ASN A 164 -5.67 18.84 -12.75
CA ASN A 164 -6.52 19.57 -11.81
C ASN A 164 -7.45 20.52 -12.58
N GLN A 165 -6.88 21.59 -13.12
CA GLN A 165 -7.63 22.63 -13.82
C GLN A 165 -6.77 23.41 -14.80
N LYS A 166 -7.41 24.20 -15.67
CA LYS A 166 -6.75 25.23 -16.46
C LYS A 166 -6.80 26.57 -15.72
N ASP A 167 -5.66 27.24 -15.62
CA ASP A 167 -5.56 28.61 -15.11
C ASP A 167 -4.94 29.53 -16.19
N GLY A 168 -5.78 30.33 -16.85
CA GLY A 168 -5.33 31.21 -17.93
C GLY A 168 -4.67 30.44 -19.09
N ASN A 169 -3.37 30.67 -19.31
CA ASN A 169 -2.57 29.97 -20.32
C ASN A 169 -1.75 28.79 -19.73
N ARG A 170 -2.19 28.24 -18.60
CA ARG A 170 -1.49 27.19 -17.85
C ARG A 170 -2.39 25.99 -17.61
N LEU A 171 -1.78 24.82 -17.60
CA LEU A 171 -2.36 23.59 -17.07
C LEU A 171 -1.79 23.35 -15.68
N ASN A 172 -2.65 23.19 -14.69
CA ASN A 172 -2.25 22.81 -13.35
C ASN A 172 -2.33 21.29 -13.21
N ILE A 173 -1.20 20.65 -12.91
CA ILE A 173 -1.07 19.20 -12.78
C ILE A 173 -0.58 18.88 -11.37
N TYR A 174 -1.28 17.97 -10.68
CA TYR A 174 -0.81 17.35 -9.45
C TYR A 174 0.17 16.23 -9.78
N LEU A 175 1.33 16.21 -9.14
CA LEU A 175 2.37 15.23 -9.37
C LEU A 175 2.81 14.60 -8.05
N GLN A 176 2.75 13.28 -7.97
CA GLN A 176 3.18 12.54 -6.78
C GLN A 176 4.24 11.51 -7.17
N ASN A 177 5.42 11.63 -6.56
CA ASN A 177 6.47 10.65 -6.70
C ASN A 177 6.13 9.41 -5.86
N GLN A 178 6.02 8.24 -6.49
CA GLN A 178 5.67 6.97 -5.83
C GLN A 178 6.91 6.14 -5.44
N GLN A 179 8.11 6.68 -5.60
CA GLN A 179 9.36 5.94 -5.36
C GLN A 179 10.27 6.62 -4.33
N TYR A 180 11.27 5.87 -3.86
CA TYR A 180 12.25 6.32 -2.88
C TYR A 180 13.36 7.23 -3.45
N MET A 181 13.51 7.29 -4.77
CA MET A 181 14.47 8.15 -5.46
C MET A 181 13.80 9.42 -6.01
N PRO A 182 14.49 10.57 -6.02
CA PRO A 182 13.95 11.80 -6.58
C PRO A 182 13.81 11.74 -8.11
N LEU A 183 12.74 12.36 -8.60
CA LEU A 183 12.38 12.43 -10.01
C LEU A 183 12.59 13.81 -10.60
N GLN A 184 12.86 13.86 -11.90
CA GLN A 184 12.76 15.07 -12.71
C GLN A 184 11.56 14.96 -13.65
N ILE A 185 10.74 16.00 -13.70
CA ILE A 185 9.61 16.11 -14.63
C ILE A 185 10.02 17.09 -15.73
N ASP A 186 9.99 16.62 -16.98
CA ASP A 186 10.56 17.34 -18.10
C ASP A 186 9.52 18.18 -18.84
N TYR A 187 8.41 17.55 -19.23
CA TYR A 187 7.31 18.18 -19.97
C TYR A 187 6.10 17.25 -20.00
N LEU A 188 4.94 17.77 -20.43
CA LEU A 188 3.80 16.96 -20.84
C LEU A 188 3.74 16.85 -22.35
N THR A 189 3.13 15.80 -22.87
CA THR A 189 2.72 15.71 -24.28
C THR A 189 1.24 15.44 -24.39
N TRP A 190 0.57 16.08 -25.35
CA TRP A 190 -0.72 15.64 -25.85
C TRP A 190 -0.53 14.89 -27.17
N ARG A 191 -1.07 13.66 -27.26
CA ARG A 191 -0.94 12.76 -28.42
C ARG A 191 0.50 12.60 -28.92
N ASP A 192 1.45 12.58 -28.00
CA ASP A 192 2.90 12.48 -28.24
C ASP A 192 3.50 13.58 -29.15
N SER A 193 2.71 14.60 -29.53
CA SER A 193 3.05 15.55 -30.59
C SER A 193 3.19 16.98 -30.08
N ILE A 194 2.30 17.42 -29.20
CA ILE A 194 2.28 18.78 -28.67
C ILE A 194 2.87 18.78 -27.27
N ARG A 195 3.94 19.55 -27.04
CA ARG A 195 4.64 19.60 -25.74
C ARG A 195 4.19 20.79 -24.91
N PHE A 196 3.98 20.55 -23.62
CA PHE A 196 3.71 21.55 -22.60
C PHE A 196 4.89 21.56 -21.64
N TYR A 197 5.62 22.67 -21.57
CA TYR A 197 6.80 22.78 -20.71
C TYR A 197 6.41 23.40 -19.35
N PRO A 198 7.02 22.93 -18.25
CA PRO A 198 6.82 23.56 -16.96
C PRO A 198 7.46 24.95 -16.93
N GLU A 199 6.93 25.87 -16.12
CA GLU A 199 7.47 27.24 -16.00
C GLU A 199 8.88 27.27 -15.37
N ALA A 200 9.19 26.26 -14.57
CA ALA A 200 10.50 26.04 -13.96
C ALA A 200 10.85 24.53 -13.97
N PRO A 201 12.14 24.16 -13.92
CA PRO A 201 12.52 22.76 -13.76
C PRO A 201 11.88 22.14 -12.52
N ILE A 202 11.19 21.01 -12.68
CA ILE A 202 10.53 20.31 -11.59
C ILE A 202 11.41 19.14 -11.15
N ALA A 203 11.79 19.15 -9.87
CA ALA A 203 12.41 18.02 -9.20
C ALA A 203 11.52 17.60 -8.03
N LEU A 204 10.98 16.40 -8.09
CA LEU A 204 10.19 15.82 -7.00
C LEU A 204 11.12 15.04 -6.08
N ASP A 205 11.04 15.30 -4.77
CA ASP A 205 11.81 14.52 -3.80
C ASP A 205 11.18 13.11 -3.62
N SER A 206 11.83 12.25 -2.84
CA SER A 206 11.34 10.90 -2.58
C SER A 206 9.96 10.87 -1.90
N LYS A 207 9.21 9.76 -2.08
CA LYS A 207 7.86 9.58 -1.51
C LYS A 207 7.77 9.83 0.00
N VAL A 208 8.87 9.61 0.73
CA VAL A 208 8.93 9.71 2.20
C VAL A 208 9.08 11.15 2.70
N LYS A 209 9.58 12.05 1.85
CA LYS A 209 9.74 13.46 2.20
C LYS A 209 8.48 14.28 1.95
N VAL A 210 7.48 13.69 1.30
CA VAL A 210 6.17 14.28 1.12
C VAL A 210 5.26 13.76 2.25
N PRO A 211 4.78 14.62 3.17
CA PRO A 211 3.77 14.25 4.15
C PRO A 211 2.59 13.50 3.50
N LYS A 212 2.10 12.44 4.16
CA LYS A 212 0.90 11.72 3.72
C LYS A 212 -0.25 12.74 3.53
N GLY A 213 -0.79 12.82 2.31
CA GLY A 213 -1.89 13.72 1.95
C GLY A 213 -1.48 15.08 1.34
N GLU A 214 -0.20 15.39 1.22
CA GLU A 214 0.24 16.62 0.55
C GLU A 214 0.18 16.48 -0.98
N ILE A 215 -0.61 17.35 -1.63
CA ILE A 215 -0.79 17.38 -3.09
C ILE A 215 0.14 18.45 -3.68
N LEU A 216 1.14 18.02 -4.47
CA LEU A 216 2.07 18.95 -5.12
C LEU A 216 1.55 19.37 -6.50
N ALA A 217 1.20 20.65 -6.65
CA ALA A 217 0.66 21.22 -7.88
C ALA A 217 1.71 21.99 -8.69
N PHE A 218 1.79 21.71 -10.00
CA PHE A 218 2.75 22.34 -10.91
C PHE A 218 2.08 22.88 -12.17
N ASN A 219 2.59 24.01 -12.66
CA ASN A 219 2.05 24.70 -13.84
C ASN A 219 2.86 24.39 -15.10
N PHE A 220 2.15 23.99 -16.15
CA PHE A 220 2.68 23.77 -17.50
C PHE A 220 2.08 24.77 -18.47
N THR A 221 2.92 25.38 -19.31
CA THR A 221 2.49 26.44 -20.23
C THR A 221 1.80 25.84 -21.45
N ILE A 222 0.61 26.35 -21.78
CA ILE A 222 -0.11 25.99 -23.00
C ILE A 222 0.60 26.65 -24.21
N PRO A 223 0.99 25.88 -25.24
CA PRO A 223 1.65 26.43 -26.44
C PRO A 223 0.81 27.50 -27.15
N GLN A 224 1.48 28.52 -27.68
CA GLN A 224 0.82 29.61 -28.40
C GLN A 224 0.04 29.06 -29.61
N GLY A 225 -1.23 29.48 -29.74
CA GLY A 225 -2.12 29.04 -30.82
C GLY A 225 -2.87 27.74 -30.55
N LEU A 226 -2.54 27.01 -29.47
CA LEU A 226 -3.34 25.85 -29.05
C LEU A 226 -4.57 26.32 -28.26
N ARG A 227 -5.76 25.99 -28.77
CA ARG A 227 -7.01 26.15 -28.02
C ARG A 227 -7.20 24.94 -27.11
N TRP A 228 -6.98 25.12 -25.81
CA TRP A 228 -7.21 24.06 -24.83
C TRP A 228 -8.69 23.83 -24.56
N GLU A 229 -9.10 22.57 -24.60
CA GLU A 229 -10.39 22.05 -24.14
C GLU A 229 -10.13 20.99 -23.06
N GLU A 230 -10.89 20.97 -21.97
CA GLU A 230 -10.58 20.08 -20.84
C GLU A 230 -10.60 18.59 -21.22
N ALA A 231 -11.42 18.20 -22.21
CA ALA A 231 -11.44 16.85 -22.78
C ALA A 231 -10.06 16.36 -23.27
N MET A 232 -9.15 17.28 -23.60
CA MET A 232 -7.78 16.96 -24.02
C MET A 232 -6.92 16.41 -22.87
N ALA A 233 -7.33 16.60 -21.61
CA ALA A 233 -6.55 16.17 -20.45
C ALA A 233 -6.32 14.66 -20.40
N GLY A 234 -7.32 13.83 -20.77
CA GLY A 234 -7.21 12.37 -20.73
C GLY A 234 -6.23 11.76 -21.74
N GLU A 235 -5.67 12.58 -22.64
CA GLU A 235 -4.64 12.17 -23.61
C GLU A 235 -3.27 12.81 -23.32
N LEU A 236 -3.13 13.46 -22.17
CA LEU A 236 -1.84 13.97 -21.71
C LEU A 236 -0.98 12.82 -21.16
N LYS A 237 0.32 12.92 -21.40
CA LYS A 237 1.34 12.10 -20.75
C LYS A 237 2.39 12.99 -20.12
N ALA A 238 2.75 12.73 -18.87
CA ALA A 238 3.90 13.36 -18.24
C ALA A 238 5.17 12.58 -18.59
N HIS A 239 6.19 13.29 -19.07
CA HIS A 239 7.52 12.77 -19.39
C HIS A 239 8.46 13.08 -18.23
N TYR A 240 9.10 12.05 -17.71
CA TYR A 240 9.93 12.14 -16.52
C TYR A 240 11.10 11.15 -16.57
N ASN A 241 12.04 11.30 -15.64
CA ASN A 241 13.03 10.28 -15.35
C ASN A 241 13.59 10.47 -13.93
N LEU A 242 14.42 9.53 -13.46
CA LEU A 242 15.23 9.75 -12.27
C LEU A 242 16.06 11.03 -12.42
N LEU A 243 16.11 11.81 -11.35
CA LEU A 243 16.81 13.08 -11.32
C LEU A 243 18.29 12.92 -11.71
N GLY A 244 18.73 13.59 -12.79
CA GLY A 244 20.12 13.54 -13.26
C GLY A 244 20.38 12.54 -14.38
N LEU A 245 19.40 11.70 -14.74
CA LEU A 245 19.43 10.89 -15.97
C LEU A 245 18.88 11.67 -17.17
N ALA A 246 18.92 11.05 -18.35
CA ALA A 246 18.44 11.67 -19.60
C ALA A 246 16.95 12.04 -19.49
N PRO A 247 16.55 13.25 -19.95
CA PRO A 247 15.18 13.72 -19.82
C PRO A 247 14.20 12.90 -20.67
N GLY A 248 12.98 12.71 -20.17
CA GLY A 248 11.84 12.14 -20.89
C GLY A 248 11.96 10.67 -21.27
N ALA A 249 12.81 9.90 -20.57
CA ALA A 249 12.97 8.48 -20.84
C ALA A 249 11.78 7.61 -20.38
N LYS A 250 10.98 8.11 -19.42
CA LYS A 250 9.79 7.46 -18.90
C LYS A 250 8.57 8.33 -19.14
N THR A 251 7.41 7.69 -19.26
CA THR A 251 6.13 8.36 -19.44
C THR A 251 5.09 7.77 -18.51
N THR A 252 4.21 8.61 -17.97
CA THR A 252 3.00 8.19 -17.25
C THR A 252 1.80 8.95 -17.83
N PRO A 253 0.62 8.33 -17.99
CA PRO A 253 -0.58 9.10 -18.33
C PRO A 253 -0.88 10.16 -17.27
N VAL A 254 -1.40 11.30 -17.69
CA VAL A 254 -1.97 12.28 -16.78
C VAL A 254 -3.47 11.99 -16.69
N LEU A 255 -3.89 11.46 -15.56
CA LEU A 255 -5.29 11.11 -15.33
C LEU A 255 -6.07 12.37 -14.96
N ARG A 256 -7.36 12.43 -15.26
CA ARG A 256 -8.22 13.42 -14.60
C ARG A 256 -8.62 12.87 -13.24
N GLU A 257 -8.92 13.74 -12.29
CA GLU A 257 -9.56 13.30 -11.03
C GLU A 257 -10.86 12.54 -11.33
N SER A 258 -11.56 12.92 -12.40
CA SER A 258 -12.71 12.19 -12.95
C SER A 258 -12.38 10.86 -13.61
N ASP A 259 -11.13 10.61 -14.04
CA ASP A 259 -10.73 9.39 -14.76
C ASP A 259 -10.24 8.30 -13.79
N GLU A 260 -9.64 8.67 -12.65
CA GLU A 260 -9.46 7.76 -11.51
C GLU A 260 -10.80 7.51 -10.83
N ALA A 261 -11.66 8.54 -10.75
CA ALA A 261 -13.07 8.34 -10.51
C ALA A 261 -13.71 7.48 -11.61
N SER A 262 -13.25 7.44 -12.86
CA SER A 262 -13.78 6.54 -13.91
C SER A 262 -13.30 5.10 -13.78
N LEU A 263 -12.11 4.87 -13.20
CA LEU A 263 -11.57 3.55 -12.86
C LEU A 263 -12.09 3.03 -11.50
N ALA A 264 -12.50 3.94 -10.61
CA ALA A 264 -13.33 3.61 -9.45
C ALA A 264 -14.82 3.47 -9.87
N GLN A 265 -15.32 4.31 -10.77
CA GLN A 265 -16.67 4.28 -11.35
C GLN A 265 -16.82 3.19 -12.39
N SER A 266 -15.77 2.57 -12.90
CA SER A 266 -15.97 1.39 -13.72
C SER A 266 -16.60 0.26 -12.88
N GLY A 267 -16.44 0.30 -11.54
CA GLY A 267 -17.20 -0.49 -10.57
C GLY A 267 -18.41 0.23 -9.95
N PHE A 268 -18.43 1.58 -9.93
CA PHE A 268 -19.51 2.38 -9.29
C PHE A 268 -20.52 3.09 -10.24
N GLY A 269 -20.34 3.01 -11.56
CA GLY A 269 -21.13 3.68 -12.59
C GLY A 269 -21.07 5.22 -12.57
N GLU A 270 -21.61 5.88 -13.59
CA GLU A 270 -21.92 7.32 -13.50
C GLU A 270 -22.85 7.61 -12.31
N ALA A 271 -22.72 8.79 -11.70
CA ALA A 271 -23.56 9.19 -10.59
C ALA A 271 -25.06 9.07 -10.96
N ARG A 272 -25.79 8.26 -10.20
CA ARG A 272 -27.19 7.95 -10.53
C ARG A 272 -28.09 9.08 -10.06
N ALA A 273 -29.07 9.43 -10.91
CA ALA A 273 -30.08 10.40 -10.54
C ALA A 273 -30.90 9.89 -9.35
N ALA A 274 -31.12 10.77 -8.36
CA ALA A 274 -31.93 10.45 -7.19
C ALA A 274 -33.37 10.10 -7.59
N ASN A 275 -33.91 9.04 -7.00
CA ASN A 275 -35.27 8.57 -7.26
C ASN A 275 -36.08 8.28 -5.99
N TYR A 276 -35.56 8.59 -4.79
CA TYR A 276 -36.24 8.34 -3.51
C TYR A 276 -37.70 8.87 -3.46
N ALA A 277 -38.00 9.96 -4.14
CA ALA A 277 -39.36 10.52 -4.19
C ALA A 277 -40.37 9.65 -4.96
N SER A 278 -39.93 8.63 -5.71
CA SER A 278 -40.81 7.68 -6.41
C SER A 278 -41.30 6.52 -5.54
N PHE A 279 -40.87 6.43 -4.29
CA PHE A 279 -41.26 5.36 -3.37
C PHE A 279 -42.23 5.90 -2.32
N ASP A 280 -43.48 5.42 -2.35
CA ASP A 280 -44.59 5.94 -1.52
C ASP A 280 -44.35 5.84 -0.01
N PHE A 281 -43.50 4.91 0.43
CA PHE A 281 -43.19 4.71 1.84
C PHE A 281 -42.10 5.66 2.38
N ILE A 282 -41.37 6.36 1.50
CA ILE A 282 -40.29 7.25 1.92
C ILE A 282 -40.87 8.57 2.44
N LYS A 283 -40.53 8.92 3.69
CA LYS A 283 -40.89 10.19 4.29
C LYS A 283 -39.81 11.24 4.01
N GLN A 284 -40.23 12.48 3.78
CA GLN A 284 -39.35 13.60 3.51
C GLN A 284 -39.62 14.72 4.51
N ASN A 285 -38.56 15.23 5.16
CA ASN A 285 -38.63 16.41 6.00
C ASN A 285 -37.70 17.50 5.42
N GLU A 286 -38.29 18.46 4.71
CA GLU A 286 -37.54 19.55 4.07
C GLU A 286 -36.93 20.53 5.07
N GLU A 287 -37.51 20.69 6.26
CA GLU A 287 -36.94 21.58 7.30
C GLU A 287 -35.66 20.99 7.90
N GLN A 288 -35.59 19.66 8.01
CA GLN A 288 -34.44 18.94 8.55
C GLN A 288 -33.51 18.36 7.47
N ASN A 289 -33.86 18.50 6.19
CA ASN A 289 -33.18 17.88 5.05
C ASN A 289 -33.05 16.34 5.18
N THR A 290 -34.04 15.70 5.80
CA THR A 290 -34.03 14.25 6.10
C THR A 290 -34.89 13.47 5.11
N ILE A 291 -34.37 12.33 4.66
CA ILE A 291 -35.10 11.30 3.90
C ILE A 291 -35.13 10.05 4.76
N THR A 292 -36.32 9.52 5.04
CA THR A 292 -36.51 8.46 6.03
C THR A 292 -37.24 7.25 5.43
N ILE A 293 -36.69 6.05 5.62
CA ILE A 293 -37.43 4.79 5.50
C ILE A 293 -38.03 4.50 6.88
N PRO A 294 -39.36 4.55 7.04
CA PRO A 294 -39.99 4.34 8.33
C PRO A 294 -40.01 2.86 8.75
N ALA A 295 -40.35 2.60 10.01
CA ALA A 295 -40.62 1.23 10.47
C ALA A 295 -41.73 0.56 9.63
N GLY A 296 -41.56 -0.74 9.31
CA GLY A 296 -42.48 -1.49 8.45
C GLY A 296 -41.76 -2.47 7.53
N GLU A 297 -42.51 -3.17 6.68
CA GLU A 297 -41.97 -4.08 5.66
C GLU A 297 -42.01 -3.43 4.28
N TRP A 298 -40.86 -3.33 3.64
CA TRP A 298 -40.69 -2.62 2.36
C TRP A 298 -39.93 -3.50 1.37
N THR A 299 -40.40 -3.56 0.13
CA THR A 299 -39.69 -4.26 -0.95
C THR A 299 -39.18 -3.26 -1.98
N LEU A 300 -37.88 -3.34 -2.26
CA LEU A 300 -37.21 -2.62 -3.35
C LEU A 300 -36.95 -3.61 -4.48
N ASN A 301 -37.59 -3.40 -5.64
CA ASN A 301 -37.37 -4.18 -6.87
C ASN A 301 -36.51 -3.44 -7.92
N GLN A 302 -36.09 -2.23 -7.57
CA GLN A 302 -35.22 -1.35 -8.33
C GLN A 302 -34.37 -0.57 -7.34
N ASP A 303 -33.28 0.02 -7.81
CA ASP A 303 -32.38 0.77 -6.94
C ASP A 303 -33.07 1.96 -6.27
N LEU A 304 -32.76 2.18 -5.00
CA LEU A 304 -33.12 3.38 -4.27
C LEU A 304 -31.91 4.31 -4.23
N VAL A 305 -32.03 5.50 -4.80
CA VAL A 305 -30.94 6.48 -4.91
C VAL A 305 -31.26 7.73 -4.08
N ILE A 306 -30.44 7.98 -3.07
CA ILE A 306 -30.49 9.15 -2.18
C ILE A 306 -29.45 10.17 -2.66
N PRO A 307 -29.82 11.46 -2.87
CA PRO A 307 -28.90 12.49 -3.34
C PRO A 307 -27.90 12.89 -2.25
N SER A 308 -26.91 13.69 -2.61
CA SER A 308 -26.03 14.35 -1.65
C SER A 308 -26.77 15.49 -0.91
N ASN A 309 -26.14 16.00 0.15
CA ASN A 309 -26.65 17.11 0.97
C ASN A 309 -27.98 16.82 1.70
N LYS A 310 -28.26 15.55 2.00
CA LYS A 310 -29.39 15.12 2.83
C LYS A 310 -28.88 14.32 4.04
N HIS A 311 -29.77 14.04 4.98
CA HIS A 311 -29.56 13.02 6.00
C HIS A 311 -30.45 11.81 5.64
N PHE A 312 -29.86 10.63 5.44
CA PHE A 312 -30.62 9.43 5.14
C PHE A 312 -30.82 8.61 6.41
N GLU A 313 -32.06 8.30 6.75
CA GLU A 313 -32.41 7.59 7.98
C GLU A 313 -33.24 6.33 7.69
N ILE A 314 -32.92 5.25 8.40
CA ILE A 314 -33.71 4.03 8.43
C ILE A 314 -34.14 3.81 9.88
N GLU A 315 -35.45 3.96 10.14
CA GLU A 315 -36.02 3.88 11.49
C GLU A 315 -35.97 2.44 12.04
N ALA A 316 -35.83 2.32 13.37
CA ALA A 316 -35.92 1.05 14.08
C ALA A 316 -37.16 0.24 13.69
N GLY A 317 -37.01 -1.07 13.49
CA GLY A 317 -38.08 -1.96 13.06
C GLY A 317 -38.40 -1.93 11.56
N ALA A 318 -37.65 -1.18 10.74
CA ALA A 318 -37.73 -1.29 9.28
C ALA A 318 -37.17 -2.64 8.80
N ARG A 319 -37.87 -3.28 7.87
CA ARG A 319 -37.50 -4.54 7.21
C ARG A 319 -37.53 -4.32 5.70
N ILE A 320 -36.36 -4.22 5.10
CA ILE A 320 -36.18 -3.87 3.68
C ILE A 320 -35.73 -5.12 2.94
N ASP A 321 -36.55 -5.57 1.99
CA ASP A 321 -36.22 -6.65 1.05
C ASP A 321 -35.70 -6.06 -0.26
N LEU A 322 -34.45 -6.36 -0.59
CA LEU A 322 -33.78 -6.01 -1.84
C LEU A 322 -33.94 -7.19 -2.82
N ALA A 323 -34.93 -7.12 -3.68
CA ALA A 323 -35.23 -8.12 -4.69
C ALA A 323 -34.81 -7.65 -6.09
N ASN A 324 -34.70 -8.57 -7.03
CA ASN A 324 -34.40 -8.27 -8.43
C ASN A 324 -33.13 -7.40 -8.61
N GLN A 325 -32.06 -7.79 -7.90
CA GLN A 325 -30.75 -7.12 -7.90
C GLN A 325 -30.76 -5.67 -7.40
N ALA A 326 -31.83 -5.22 -6.72
CA ALA A 326 -31.91 -3.87 -6.19
C ALA A 326 -30.78 -3.56 -5.18
N ARG A 327 -30.38 -2.29 -5.15
CA ARG A 327 -29.41 -1.71 -4.22
C ARG A 327 -29.92 -0.40 -3.64
N ILE A 328 -29.53 -0.10 -2.41
CA ILE A 328 -29.63 1.25 -1.85
C ILE A 328 -28.32 1.98 -2.13
N ILE A 329 -28.37 3.11 -2.83
CA ILE A 329 -27.21 3.96 -3.15
C ILE A 329 -27.45 5.31 -2.50
N SER A 330 -26.54 5.74 -1.64
CA SER A 330 -26.62 7.02 -0.95
C SER A 330 -25.38 7.86 -1.20
N TYR A 331 -25.59 9.08 -1.70
CA TYR A 331 -24.56 10.12 -1.73
C TYR A 331 -24.58 11.01 -0.48
N SER A 332 -25.35 10.58 0.54
CA SER A 332 -25.48 11.20 1.86
C SER A 332 -25.13 10.20 2.96
N PRO A 333 -24.74 10.65 4.16
CA PRO A 333 -24.55 9.75 5.30
C PRO A 333 -25.83 8.97 5.60
N ALA A 334 -25.68 7.68 5.86
CA ALA A 334 -26.77 6.79 6.23
C ALA A 334 -26.77 6.54 7.74
N SER A 335 -27.91 6.71 8.38
CA SER A 335 -28.12 6.45 9.81
C SER A 335 -29.20 5.38 9.97
N CYS A 336 -28.79 4.22 10.46
CA CYS A 336 -29.65 3.08 10.72
C CYS A 336 -29.62 2.78 12.22
N GLN A 337 -30.62 3.27 12.96
CA GLN A 337 -30.64 3.23 14.42
C GLN A 337 -31.66 2.21 14.93
N GLY A 338 -31.38 0.92 14.70
CA GLY A 338 -32.16 -0.15 15.32
C GLY A 338 -31.91 -0.23 16.84
N SER A 339 -32.80 -0.96 17.53
CA SER A 339 -32.61 -1.39 18.91
C SER A 339 -32.64 -2.92 19.02
N GLU A 340 -32.28 -3.47 20.19
CA GLU A 340 -32.39 -4.91 20.46
C GLU A 340 -33.84 -5.40 20.31
N GLU A 341 -34.83 -4.61 20.73
CA GLU A 341 -36.25 -4.95 20.60
C GLU A 341 -36.80 -4.73 19.19
N ASN A 342 -36.27 -3.74 18.46
CA ASN A 342 -36.72 -3.37 17.13
C ASN A 342 -35.51 -3.22 16.18
N PRO A 343 -34.85 -4.32 15.82
CA PRO A 343 -33.70 -4.26 14.93
C PRO A 343 -34.15 -3.87 13.51
N VAL A 344 -33.25 -3.28 12.75
CA VAL A 344 -33.45 -3.06 11.32
C VAL A 344 -32.97 -4.30 10.55
N LEU A 345 -33.74 -4.75 9.57
CA LEU A 345 -33.35 -5.84 8.67
C LEU A 345 -33.21 -5.31 7.24
N ILE A 346 -32.04 -5.45 6.64
CA ILE A 346 -31.80 -5.25 5.20
C ILE A 346 -31.43 -6.60 4.63
N HIS A 347 -32.30 -7.18 3.81
CA HIS A 347 -32.10 -8.55 3.32
C HIS A 347 -32.48 -8.70 1.86
N SER A 348 -32.21 -9.88 1.30
CA SER A 348 -32.69 -10.25 -0.03
C SER A 348 -33.36 -11.61 -0.01
N SER A 349 -34.68 -11.62 -0.24
CA SER A 349 -35.48 -12.85 -0.24
C SER A 349 -35.16 -13.79 -1.40
N ASP A 350 -34.69 -13.24 -2.53
CA ASP A 350 -34.25 -14.00 -3.72
C ASP A 350 -32.72 -14.20 -3.78
N GLY A 351 -31.98 -13.62 -2.83
CA GLY A 351 -30.52 -13.67 -2.76
C GLY A 351 -29.79 -12.84 -3.81
N SER A 352 -30.51 -12.04 -4.61
CA SER A 352 -29.94 -11.25 -5.70
C SER A 352 -29.57 -9.82 -5.28
N GLY A 353 -30.15 -9.34 -4.17
CA GLY A 353 -30.05 -7.97 -3.68
C GLY A 353 -28.60 -7.53 -3.50
N LYS A 354 -28.28 -6.37 -4.10
CA LYS A 354 -26.92 -5.84 -4.22
C LYS A 354 -26.52 -4.92 -3.05
N GLY A 355 -27.31 -4.96 -1.98
CA GLY A 355 -27.04 -4.39 -0.68
C GLY A 355 -27.08 -2.86 -0.62
N LEU A 356 -26.11 -2.29 0.08
CA LEU A 356 -26.04 -0.86 0.41
C LEU A 356 -24.73 -0.28 -0.08
N MET A 357 -24.80 0.93 -0.61
CA MET A 357 -23.64 1.68 -1.01
C MET A 357 -23.72 3.13 -0.55
N VAL A 358 -22.71 3.61 0.16
CA VAL A 358 -22.54 5.02 0.54
C VAL A 358 -21.29 5.59 -0.13
N ILE A 359 -21.47 6.67 -0.88
CA ILE A 359 -20.45 7.26 -1.76
C ILE A 359 -20.23 8.72 -1.37
N ASP A 360 -18.97 9.07 -1.13
CA ASP A 360 -18.51 10.45 -0.98
C ASP A 360 -19.31 11.27 0.05
N ALA A 361 -19.78 10.60 1.11
CA ALA A 361 -20.46 11.22 2.23
C ALA A 361 -19.42 11.70 3.26
N ALA A 362 -19.22 13.01 3.33
CA ALA A 362 -18.20 13.61 4.21
C ALA A 362 -18.46 13.39 5.71
N GLN A 363 -19.71 13.18 6.12
CA GLN A 363 -20.08 12.90 7.51
C GLN A 363 -20.18 11.38 7.76
N PRO A 364 -19.90 10.91 8.99
CA PRO A 364 -19.98 9.49 9.29
C PRO A 364 -21.40 8.93 9.13
N SER A 365 -21.47 7.72 8.57
CA SER A 365 -22.66 6.88 8.63
C SER A 365 -22.67 6.07 9.93
N TYR A 366 -23.86 5.77 10.46
CA TYR A 366 -24.03 5.06 11.73
C TYR A 366 -24.98 3.89 11.57
N PHE A 367 -24.55 2.70 12.00
CA PHE A 367 -25.37 1.49 12.00
C PHE A 367 -25.38 0.88 13.40
N SER A 368 -26.56 0.73 13.98
CA SER A 368 -26.76 0.03 15.24
C SER A 368 -27.89 -0.99 15.16
N HIS A 369 -27.71 -2.18 15.76
CA HIS A 369 -28.72 -3.26 15.78
C HIS A 369 -29.36 -3.50 14.41
N THR A 370 -28.50 -3.60 13.41
CA THR A 370 -28.89 -3.80 12.01
C THR A 370 -28.40 -5.15 11.54
N THR A 371 -29.29 -5.93 10.93
CA THR A 371 -28.98 -7.20 10.30
C THR A 371 -28.96 -7.03 8.79
N PHE A 372 -27.85 -7.41 8.16
CA PHE A 372 -27.69 -7.54 6.73
C PHE A 372 -27.69 -9.03 6.36
N ASP A 373 -28.71 -9.51 5.66
CA ASP A 373 -28.89 -10.95 5.41
C ASP A 373 -29.08 -11.30 3.93
N GLN A 374 -28.43 -12.36 3.46
CA GLN A 374 -28.61 -12.90 2.11
C GLN A 374 -28.30 -11.94 0.95
N LEU A 375 -27.54 -10.88 1.22
CA LEU A 375 -27.10 -9.93 0.21
C LEU A 375 -26.00 -10.55 -0.66
N SER A 376 -25.89 -10.11 -1.91
CA SER A 376 -24.86 -10.54 -2.85
C SER A 376 -24.07 -9.33 -3.35
N GLY A 377 -22.74 -9.46 -3.43
CA GLY A 377 -21.89 -8.47 -4.05
C GLY A 377 -22.24 -8.26 -5.54
N PRO A 378 -21.92 -7.10 -6.12
CA PRO A 378 -21.96 -6.95 -7.57
C PRO A 378 -20.98 -7.95 -8.21
N GLU A 379 -21.28 -8.40 -9.43
CA GLU A 379 -20.28 -9.15 -10.20
C GLU A 379 -19.08 -8.24 -10.47
N LYS A 380 -17.90 -8.82 -10.78
CA LYS A 380 -16.70 -8.07 -11.16
C LYS A 380 -16.93 -7.29 -12.45
N GLU A 381 -17.53 -6.12 -12.35
CA GLU A 381 -17.48 -5.11 -13.39
C GLU A 381 -16.22 -4.27 -13.11
N SER A 382 -15.20 -4.42 -13.97
CA SER A 382 -14.04 -3.53 -14.15
C SER A 382 -12.81 -3.57 -13.22
N GLY A 383 -12.67 -4.56 -12.33
CA GLY A 383 -11.39 -4.82 -11.67
C GLY A 383 -11.17 -4.17 -10.29
N GLN A 384 -12.19 -3.55 -9.68
CA GLN A 384 -12.24 -3.34 -8.23
C GLN A 384 -13.23 -4.32 -7.58
N SER A 385 -12.82 -4.92 -6.46
CA SER A 385 -13.67 -5.75 -5.59
C SER A 385 -14.61 -4.83 -4.81
N LEU A 386 -15.91 -4.96 -5.00
CA LEU A 386 -16.90 -4.22 -4.22
C LEU A 386 -17.71 -5.16 -3.35
N GLY A 387 -17.88 -4.79 -2.09
CA GLY A 387 -18.75 -5.48 -1.16
C GLY A 387 -20.22 -5.30 -1.49
N ALA A 388 -21.04 -6.25 -1.04
CA ALA A 388 -22.50 -6.05 -0.97
C ALA A 388 -22.85 -4.79 -0.15
N ILE A 389 -22.02 -4.47 0.84
CA ILE A 389 -22.10 -3.24 1.63
C ILE A 389 -20.80 -2.48 1.40
N THR A 390 -20.88 -1.29 0.82
CA THR A 390 -19.70 -0.51 0.45
C THR A 390 -19.77 0.91 0.99
N PHE A 391 -18.69 1.36 1.62
CA PHE A 391 -18.45 2.74 2.02
C PHE A 391 -17.21 3.27 1.28
N TYR A 392 -17.41 4.13 0.28
CA TYR A 392 -16.34 4.73 -0.50
C TYR A 392 -16.21 6.21 -0.16
N LYS A 393 -15.02 6.65 0.29
CA LYS A 393 -14.77 8.02 0.79
C LYS A 393 -15.83 8.49 1.80
N SER A 394 -16.36 7.56 2.59
CA SER A 394 -17.49 7.76 3.49
C SER A 394 -17.20 7.10 4.83
N PRO A 395 -16.91 7.84 5.90
CA PRO A 395 -16.65 7.26 7.21
C PRO A 395 -17.85 6.47 7.74
N VAL A 396 -17.60 5.41 8.53
CA VAL A 396 -18.68 4.57 9.07
C VAL A 396 -18.40 4.09 10.49
N THR A 397 -19.43 4.09 11.32
CA THR A 397 -19.49 3.41 12.62
C THR A 397 -20.55 2.32 12.60
N ILE A 398 -20.17 1.10 12.96
CA ILE A 398 -21.00 -0.10 13.02
C ILE A 398 -20.95 -0.63 14.45
N HIS A 399 -22.11 -0.79 15.09
CA HIS A 399 -22.21 -1.27 16.46
C HIS A 399 -23.34 -2.29 16.62
N SER A 400 -23.08 -3.44 17.24
CA SER A 400 -24.12 -4.45 17.50
C SER A 400 -24.86 -4.91 16.22
N CYS A 401 -24.13 -5.10 15.13
CA CYS A 401 -24.67 -5.48 13.82
C CYS A 401 -24.41 -6.94 13.48
N ILE A 402 -25.30 -7.52 12.67
CA ILE A 402 -25.16 -8.88 12.16
C ILE A 402 -25.07 -8.83 10.64
N PHE A 403 -24.13 -9.60 10.10
CA PHE A 403 -23.93 -9.78 8.67
C PHE A 403 -23.95 -11.28 8.37
N SER A 404 -24.90 -11.74 7.56
CA SER A 404 -25.13 -13.16 7.38
C SER A 404 -25.49 -13.61 5.96
N ASN A 405 -25.14 -14.86 5.66
CA ASN A 405 -25.61 -15.63 4.51
C ASN A 405 -25.31 -14.99 3.15
N ASN A 406 -24.17 -14.30 3.01
CA ASN A 406 -23.74 -13.74 1.74
C ASN A 406 -23.40 -14.85 0.75
N LYS A 407 -24.11 -14.88 -0.39
CA LYS A 407 -24.01 -15.99 -1.36
C LYS A 407 -22.91 -15.79 -2.39
N GLN A 408 -22.63 -14.54 -2.77
CA GLN A 408 -21.73 -14.19 -3.87
C GLN A 408 -21.03 -12.86 -3.61
N GLY A 409 -19.85 -12.67 -4.20
CA GLY A 409 -19.01 -11.47 -4.08
C GLY A 409 -17.62 -11.82 -3.54
N GLU A 410 -16.62 -10.98 -3.83
CA GLU A 410 -15.27 -11.15 -3.29
C GLU A 410 -15.18 -10.75 -1.83
N SER A 411 -15.97 -9.76 -1.42
CA SER A 411 -16.07 -9.27 -0.06
C SER A 411 -17.54 -9.00 0.27
N LEU A 412 -17.92 -9.07 1.55
CA LEU A 412 -19.23 -8.61 2.00
C LEU A 412 -19.20 -7.11 2.30
N LEU A 413 -18.38 -6.69 3.26
CA LEU A 413 -18.24 -5.28 3.68
C LEU A 413 -16.94 -4.71 3.14
N SER A 414 -17.01 -3.65 2.34
CA SER A 414 -15.83 -2.94 1.83
C SER A 414 -15.83 -1.49 2.32
N VAL A 415 -14.76 -1.07 2.99
CA VAL A 415 -14.53 0.33 3.37
C VAL A 415 -13.27 0.83 2.69
N ILE A 416 -13.43 1.87 1.86
CA ILE A 416 -12.40 2.33 0.93
C ILE A 416 -12.16 3.82 1.16
N ARG A 417 -10.91 4.19 1.48
CA ARG A 417 -10.46 5.59 1.67
C ARG A 417 -11.29 6.35 2.71
N ALA A 418 -11.58 5.72 3.83
CA ALA A 418 -12.41 6.27 4.89
C ALA A 418 -11.99 5.76 6.28
N GLU A 419 -12.52 6.39 7.33
CA GLU A 419 -12.40 5.88 8.69
C GLU A 419 -13.47 4.82 8.98
N LEU A 420 -13.09 3.72 9.63
CA LEU A 420 -14.02 2.66 10.05
C LEU A 420 -13.92 2.39 11.56
N ALA A 421 -15.08 2.28 12.20
CA ALA A 421 -15.19 1.81 13.57
C ALA A 421 -16.23 0.69 13.61
N ILE A 422 -15.80 -0.54 13.87
CA ILE A 422 -16.68 -1.71 13.99
C ILE A 422 -16.57 -2.24 15.42
N ASP A 423 -17.68 -2.35 16.13
CA ASP A 423 -17.74 -2.88 17.48
C ASP A 423 -18.92 -3.82 17.65
N GLN A 424 -18.75 -4.94 18.36
CA GLN A 424 -19.85 -5.88 18.63
C GLN A 424 -20.56 -6.38 17.36
N ALA A 425 -19.80 -6.72 16.31
CA ALA A 425 -20.37 -7.24 15.07
C ALA A 425 -20.23 -8.76 14.97
N LEU A 426 -21.20 -9.41 14.31
CA LEU A 426 -21.12 -10.81 13.91
C LEU A 426 -21.13 -10.91 12.39
N PHE A 427 -20.09 -11.52 11.83
CA PHE A 427 -20.02 -11.91 10.43
C PHE A 427 -20.12 -13.43 10.34
N THR A 428 -21.11 -13.96 9.61
CA THR A 428 -21.29 -15.41 9.53
C THR A 428 -21.84 -15.92 8.21
N HIS A 429 -21.37 -17.10 7.77
CA HIS A 429 -21.77 -17.71 6.50
C HIS A 429 -21.55 -16.76 5.31
N ILE A 430 -20.31 -16.31 5.15
CA ILE A 430 -19.91 -15.35 4.10
C ILE A 430 -19.09 -16.07 3.05
N ALA A 431 -19.49 -15.99 1.77
CA ALA A 431 -18.81 -16.70 0.70
C ALA A 431 -17.40 -16.17 0.39
N GLY A 432 -17.20 -14.84 0.48
CA GLY A 432 -15.91 -14.19 0.23
C GLY A 432 -15.21 -13.72 1.51
N ASN A 433 -14.46 -12.62 1.41
CA ASN A 433 -13.92 -11.94 2.59
C ASN A 433 -15.06 -11.32 3.42
N ALA A 434 -14.99 -11.40 4.74
CA ALA A 434 -16.03 -10.78 5.57
C ALA A 434 -15.90 -9.25 5.58
N VAL A 435 -14.68 -8.75 5.82
CA VAL A 435 -14.35 -7.33 5.83
C VAL A 435 -13.15 -7.05 4.93
N GLU A 436 -13.28 -6.05 4.07
CA GLU A 436 -12.22 -5.51 3.23
C GLU A 436 -11.99 -4.03 3.54
N GLY A 437 -10.74 -3.69 3.87
CA GLY A 437 -10.31 -2.34 4.19
C GLY A 437 -9.20 -1.88 3.25
N ASP A 438 -9.48 -0.86 2.45
CA ASP A 438 -8.54 -0.31 1.48
C ASP A 438 -8.24 1.16 1.78
N PHE A 439 -6.98 1.46 2.12
CA PHE A 439 -6.52 2.82 2.42
C PHE A 439 -7.33 3.50 3.53
N CYS A 440 -7.65 2.75 4.58
CA CYS A 440 -8.52 3.17 5.67
C CYS A 440 -7.78 3.27 7.01
N THR A 441 -8.42 3.95 7.97
CA THR A 441 -7.95 4.08 9.36
C THR A 441 -9.07 3.74 10.34
N GLY A 442 -8.74 3.47 11.60
CA GLY A 442 -9.72 3.22 12.65
C GLY A 442 -9.57 1.89 13.40
N SER A 443 -10.68 1.21 13.71
CA SER A 443 -10.67 0.05 14.60
C SER A 443 -11.76 -0.99 14.36
N ILE A 444 -11.46 -2.25 14.68
CA ILE A 444 -12.43 -3.35 14.76
C ILE A 444 -12.29 -4.03 16.12
N SER A 445 -13.38 -4.09 16.89
CA SER A 445 -13.37 -4.66 18.24
C SER A 445 -14.56 -5.54 18.57
N ASN A 446 -14.38 -6.43 19.56
CA ASN A 446 -15.45 -7.23 20.17
C ASN A 446 -16.33 -7.96 19.15
N SER A 447 -15.73 -8.48 18.08
CA SER A 447 -16.46 -8.98 16.91
C SER A 447 -16.08 -10.42 16.58
N SER A 448 -17.02 -11.14 15.95
CA SER A 448 -16.88 -12.56 15.62
C SER A 448 -17.03 -12.82 14.13
N PHE A 449 -16.22 -13.74 13.61
CA PHE A 449 -16.18 -14.16 12.21
C PHE A 449 -16.32 -15.68 12.15
N VAL A 450 -17.43 -16.19 11.61
CA VAL A 450 -17.78 -17.61 11.70
C VAL A 450 -18.23 -18.16 10.34
N ASP A 451 -17.56 -19.18 9.82
CA ASP A 451 -17.85 -19.79 8.52
C ASP A 451 -17.68 -18.78 7.37
N ILE A 452 -16.42 -18.43 7.10
CA ILE A 452 -15.99 -17.43 6.11
C ILE A 452 -15.20 -18.12 5.00
N GLY A 453 -15.66 -18.01 3.75
CA GLY A 453 -15.05 -18.65 2.57
C GLY A 453 -13.82 -17.95 2.00
N GLY A 454 -13.56 -16.70 2.42
CA GLY A 454 -12.33 -15.96 2.12
C GLY A 454 -11.52 -15.67 3.38
N ASN A 455 -10.96 -14.46 3.46
CA ASN A 455 -10.33 -13.97 4.68
C ASN A 455 -11.37 -13.41 5.65
N GLY A 456 -11.15 -13.55 6.95
CA GLY A 456 -11.96 -12.86 7.96
C GLY A 456 -11.86 -11.35 7.78
N ILE A 457 -10.63 -10.83 7.80
CA ILE A 457 -10.32 -9.42 7.59
C ILE A 457 -9.19 -9.32 6.55
N ASN A 458 -9.46 -8.61 5.43
CA ASN A 458 -8.50 -8.40 4.34
C ASN A 458 -8.16 -6.90 4.20
N LEU A 459 -6.89 -6.54 4.33
CA LEU A 459 -6.46 -5.15 4.49
C LEU A 459 -5.32 -4.76 3.55
N ARG A 460 -5.41 -3.55 2.98
CA ARG A 460 -4.42 -2.98 2.06
C ARG A 460 -4.17 -1.50 2.34
N GLY A 461 -2.92 -1.12 2.63
CA GLY A 461 -2.53 0.27 2.89
C GLY A 461 -3.23 0.95 4.06
N VAL A 462 -3.48 0.21 5.15
CA VAL A 462 -4.30 0.67 6.28
C VAL A 462 -3.50 1.00 7.53
N GLU A 463 -4.10 1.74 8.45
CA GLU A 463 -3.63 1.90 9.83
C GLU A 463 -4.77 1.58 10.81
N LEU A 464 -4.80 0.35 11.36
CA LEU A 464 -5.94 -0.13 12.17
C LEU A 464 -5.54 -0.76 13.51
N ASN A 465 -6.42 -0.57 14.49
CA ASN A 465 -6.41 -1.28 15.77
C ASN A 465 -7.45 -2.40 15.79
N LEU A 466 -7.02 -3.64 16.06
CA LEU A 466 -7.85 -4.82 16.11
C LEU A 466 -7.84 -5.38 17.53
N SER A 467 -9.01 -5.57 18.16
CA SER A 467 -9.03 -6.09 19.54
C SER A 467 -10.22 -6.96 19.90
N HIS A 468 -10.00 -7.99 20.72
CA HIS A 468 -11.08 -8.89 21.17
C HIS A 468 -11.85 -9.50 19.99
N LEU A 469 -11.14 -10.17 19.10
CA LEU A 469 -11.72 -10.77 17.90
C LEU A 469 -11.72 -12.28 18.01
N PHE A 470 -12.83 -12.88 17.60
CA PHE A 470 -12.99 -14.33 17.53
C PHE A 470 -13.20 -14.78 16.08
N PHE A 471 -12.44 -15.79 15.64
CA PHE A 471 -12.57 -16.39 14.33
C PHE A 471 -12.78 -17.90 14.46
N ASN A 472 -13.74 -18.44 13.72
CA ASN A 472 -13.94 -19.88 13.62
C ASN A 472 -14.31 -20.27 12.19
N SER A 473 -13.64 -21.28 11.63
CA SER A 473 -13.89 -21.78 10.26
C SER A 473 -13.68 -20.67 9.21
N VAL A 474 -12.43 -20.31 8.96
CA VAL A 474 -12.04 -19.32 7.93
C VAL A 474 -11.19 -20.02 6.88
N ASP A 475 -11.69 -20.11 5.64
CA ASP A 475 -11.02 -20.84 4.56
C ASP A 475 -9.69 -20.19 4.17
N GLY A 476 -9.57 -18.86 4.31
CA GLY A 476 -8.36 -18.08 4.11
C GLY A 476 -7.59 -17.78 5.40
N ALA A 477 -7.06 -16.56 5.48
CA ALA A 477 -6.47 -16.01 6.69
C ALA A 477 -7.54 -15.37 7.59
N GLY A 478 -7.42 -15.52 8.90
CA GLY A 478 -8.21 -14.74 9.85
C GLY A 478 -8.01 -13.24 9.64
N ILE A 479 -6.74 -12.82 9.61
CA ILE A 479 -6.33 -11.44 9.32
C ILE A 479 -5.23 -11.45 8.26
N SER A 480 -5.46 -10.75 7.15
CA SER A 480 -4.49 -10.53 6.07
C SER A 480 -4.22 -9.04 5.91
N ALA A 481 -2.95 -8.66 5.94
CA ALA A 481 -2.49 -7.28 5.85
C ALA A 481 -1.39 -7.12 4.80
N GLY A 482 -1.61 -6.27 3.81
CA GLY A 482 -0.67 -6.00 2.74
C GLY A 482 -0.46 -4.52 2.45
N GLU A 483 0.53 -4.24 1.60
CA GLU A 483 0.69 -2.97 0.89
C GLU A 483 0.90 -1.76 1.82
N GLU A 484 2.00 -1.75 2.58
CA GLU A 484 2.35 -0.71 3.57
C GLU A 484 1.31 -0.55 4.69
N SER A 485 0.67 -1.64 5.12
CA SER A 485 -0.26 -1.60 6.27
C SER A 485 0.49 -1.57 7.61
N GLU A 486 -0.05 -0.85 8.58
CA GLU A 486 0.41 -0.81 9.97
C GLU A 486 -0.72 -1.25 10.90
N LEU A 487 -0.51 -2.33 11.66
CA LEU A 487 -1.56 -2.93 12.49
C LEU A 487 -1.13 -3.17 13.94
N GLU A 488 -2.02 -2.85 14.87
CA GLU A 488 -1.94 -3.31 16.26
C GLU A 488 -3.11 -4.26 16.53
N ALA A 489 -2.80 -5.52 16.84
CA ALA A 489 -3.78 -6.56 17.08
C ALA A 489 -3.60 -7.17 18.48
N ARG A 490 -4.69 -7.25 19.25
CA ARG A 490 -4.64 -7.80 20.62
C ARG A 490 -5.86 -8.62 21.00
N TRP A 491 -5.69 -9.69 21.79
CA TRP A 491 -6.79 -10.54 22.23
C TRP A 491 -7.52 -11.16 21.04
N ILE A 492 -6.75 -11.92 20.25
CA ILE A 492 -7.24 -12.59 19.04
C ILE A 492 -7.33 -14.09 19.33
N ASP A 493 -8.51 -14.66 19.19
CA ASP A 493 -8.72 -16.10 19.31
C ASP A 493 -9.22 -16.63 17.98
N LEU A 494 -8.45 -17.49 17.34
CA LEU A 494 -8.77 -18.01 16.03
C LEU A 494 -8.63 -19.53 16.03
N CYS A 495 -9.69 -20.20 15.60
CA CYS A 495 -9.75 -21.63 15.41
C CYS A 495 -10.16 -22.00 13.98
N ASN A 496 -9.57 -23.07 13.46
CA ASN A 496 -9.93 -23.65 12.16
C ASN A 496 -9.75 -22.65 11.00
N ALA A 497 -8.50 -22.36 10.62
CA ALA A 497 -8.23 -21.53 9.45
C ALA A 497 -7.05 -22.03 8.61
N ALA A 498 -6.96 -21.62 7.34
CA ALA A 498 -5.76 -21.87 6.55
C ALA A 498 -4.56 -21.11 7.14
N ALA A 499 -4.76 -19.85 7.53
CA ALA A 499 -3.76 -19.07 8.25
C ALA A 499 -4.38 -18.27 9.41
N GLY A 500 -3.66 -18.12 10.52
CA GLY A 500 -4.05 -17.20 11.58
C GLY A 500 -3.91 -15.75 11.13
N VAL A 501 -2.66 -15.35 10.87
CA VAL A 501 -2.29 -14.00 10.42
C VAL A 501 -1.35 -14.06 9.22
N VAL A 502 -1.59 -13.19 8.24
CA VAL A 502 -0.72 -12.97 7.09
C VAL A 502 -0.32 -11.49 7.04
N CYS A 503 0.97 -11.22 7.02
CA CYS A 503 1.54 -9.87 6.85
C CYS A 503 2.45 -9.86 5.60
N LYS A 504 2.23 -8.92 4.69
CA LYS A 504 2.95 -8.90 3.40
C LYS A 504 3.24 -7.48 2.89
N ASP A 505 4.11 -7.37 1.90
CA ASP A 505 4.26 -6.17 1.06
C ASP A 505 4.52 -4.88 1.86
N GLU A 506 5.67 -4.79 2.53
CA GLU A 506 6.11 -3.65 3.35
C GLU A 506 5.22 -3.34 4.56
N SER A 507 4.32 -4.25 4.91
CA SER A 507 3.45 -4.10 6.07
C SER A 507 4.15 -4.47 7.37
N SER A 508 3.66 -3.90 8.46
CA SER A 508 4.08 -4.23 9.81
C SER A 508 2.89 -4.50 10.73
N MET A 509 3.05 -5.47 11.64
CA MET A 509 2.02 -5.81 12.61
C MET A 509 2.63 -6.07 13.99
N SER A 510 1.98 -5.55 15.03
CA SER A 510 2.19 -5.94 16.42
C SER A 510 1.01 -6.79 16.89
N LEU A 511 1.24 -8.07 17.15
CA LEU A 511 0.25 -9.03 17.64
C LEU A 511 0.54 -9.41 19.10
N ALA A 512 -0.42 -9.21 20.00
CA ALA A 512 -0.27 -9.57 21.41
C ALA A 512 -1.47 -10.33 21.96
N ASP A 513 -1.24 -11.23 22.93
CA ASP A 513 -2.30 -11.97 23.61
C ASP A 513 -3.22 -12.70 22.61
N ALA A 514 -2.66 -13.62 21.82
CA ALA A 514 -3.42 -14.34 20.79
C ALA A 514 -3.32 -15.86 20.93
N ARG A 515 -4.32 -16.57 20.42
CA ARG A 515 -4.34 -18.02 20.39
C ARG A 515 -4.80 -18.51 19.02
N PHE A 516 -4.00 -19.36 18.40
CA PHE A 516 -4.33 -20.00 17.13
C PHE A 516 -4.44 -21.51 17.33
N THR A 517 -5.62 -22.05 17.04
CA THR A 517 -5.93 -23.48 17.24
C THR A 517 -6.33 -24.11 15.91
N ASN A 518 -5.80 -25.30 15.61
CA ASN A 518 -6.15 -26.06 14.40
C ASN A 518 -6.06 -25.22 13.12
N SER A 519 -4.97 -24.46 12.96
CA SER A 519 -4.69 -23.68 11.74
C SER A 519 -3.52 -24.28 10.99
N GLN A 520 -3.52 -24.30 9.65
CA GLN A 520 -2.39 -24.89 8.91
C GLN A 520 -1.11 -24.05 9.10
N VAL A 521 -1.27 -22.73 9.02
CA VAL A 521 -0.23 -21.74 9.31
C VAL A 521 -0.69 -20.83 10.45
N GLY A 522 0.19 -20.57 11.40
CA GLY A 522 -0.07 -19.62 12.48
C GLY A 522 0.09 -18.19 12.00
N ILE A 523 1.32 -17.77 11.73
CA ILE A 523 1.68 -16.43 11.26
C ILE A 523 2.59 -16.53 10.05
N ALA A 524 2.27 -15.81 8.97
CA ALA A 524 3.12 -15.67 7.79
C ALA A 524 3.60 -14.24 7.60
N ALA A 525 4.88 -14.07 7.26
CA ALA A 525 5.48 -12.78 6.90
C ALA A 525 6.31 -12.93 5.61
N PHE A 526 5.96 -12.18 4.56
CA PHE A 526 6.59 -12.35 3.24
C PHE A 526 6.44 -11.14 2.31
N GLN A 527 7.06 -11.20 1.13
CA GLN A 527 6.89 -10.21 0.07
C GLN A 527 6.14 -10.85 -1.11
N GLU A 528 4.87 -10.49 -1.31
CA GLU A 528 4.07 -11.02 -2.42
C GLU A 528 4.36 -10.27 -3.72
N LYS A 529 4.47 -8.95 -3.62
CA LYS A 529 4.54 -8.02 -4.73
C LYS A 529 5.91 -7.36 -4.77
N ASN A 530 6.55 -7.48 -5.94
CA ASN A 530 7.91 -6.98 -6.16
C ASN A 530 8.06 -5.45 -6.01
N ASN A 531 6.97 -4.68 -6.02
CA ASN A 531 6.98 -3.22 -5.85
C ASN A 531 6.93 -2.77 -4.38
N PHE A 532 6.84 -3.71 -3.43
CA PHE A 532 6.88 -3.46 -1.98
C PHE A 532 8.10 -4.14 -1.36
N GLY A 533 8.46 -3.75 -0.13
CA GLY A 533 9.48 -4.39 0.66
C GLY A 533 9.01 -5.65 1.43
N PRO A 534 9.90 -6.27 2.22
CA PRO A 534 9.56 -7.36 3.12
C PRO A 534 8.61 -6.92 4.24
N ALA A 535 7.90 -7.87 4.85
CA ALA A 535 6.96 -7.61 5.93
C ALA A 535 7.51 -8.02 7.31
N PHE A 536 7.03 -7.36 8.36
CA PHE A 536 7.52 -7.57 9.71
C PHE A 536 6.40 -7.77 10.73
N VAL A 537 6.50 -8.78 11.59
CA VAL A 537 5.54 -9.05 12.66
C VAL A 537 6.24 -9.15 14.00
N THR A 538 5.78 -8.38 14.99
CA THR A 538 6.17 -8.54 16.39
C THR A 538 5.06 -9.28 17.13
N VAL A 539 5.41 -10.32 17.87
CA VAL A 539 4.48 -11.27 18.49
C VAL A 539 4.78 -11.32 19.98
N GLN A 540 3.77 -11.17 20.82
CA GLN A 540 3.91 -11.29 22.28
C GLN A 540 2.80 -12.15 22.89
N ARG A 541 3.15 -13.15 23.70
CA ARG A 541 2.17 -14.04 24.35
C ARG A 541 1.16 -14.61 23.35
N VAL A 542 1.69 -15.28 22.32
CA VAL A 542 0.87 -15.98 21.32
C VAL A 542 1.05 -17.47 21.46
N GLU A 543 -0.07 -18.16 21.57
CA GLU A 543 -0.15 -19.61 21.76
C GLU A 543 -0.59 -20.29 20.46
N PHE A 544 0.06 -21.39 20.11
CA PHE A 544 -0.30 -22.21 18.97
C PHE A 544 -0.68 -23.60 19.48
N ALA A 545 -1.88 -24.06 19.13
CA ALA A 545 -2.36 -25.41 19.41
C ALA A 545 -2.73 -26.07 18.07
N GLU A 546 -2.29 -27.31 17.86
CA GLU A 546 -2.63 -28.07 16.64
C GLU A 546 -2.34 -27.28 15.34
N THR A 547 -1.28 -26.47 15.34
CA THR A 547 -0.89 -25.61 14.23
C THR A 547 0.46 -26.09 13.70
N PRO A 548 0.50 -26.90 12.61
CA PRO A 548 1.72 -27.57 12.15
C PRO A 548 2.83 -26.62 11.75
N SER A 549 2.47 -25.44 11.21
CA SER A 549 3.43 -24.38 10.85
C SER A 549 3.14 -23.11 11.64
N PRO A 550 3.60 -22.99 12.90
CA PRO A 550 3.35 -21.79 13.72
C PRO A 550 3.84 -20.50 13.05
N PHE A 551 4.98 -20.57 12.35
CA PHE A 551 5.57 -19.46 11.64
C PHE A 551 5.99 -19.85 10.24
N LEU A 552 5.76 -18.95 9.29
CA LEU A 552 6.21 -19.08 7.92
C LEU A 552 6.80 -17.75 7.45
N VAL A 553 8.13 -17.71 7.34
CA VAL A 553 8.89 -16.46 7.17
C VAL A 553 9.71 -16.56 5.89
N GLU A 554 9.40 -15.69 4.93
CA GLU A 554 10.16 -15.56 3.70
C GLU A 554 11.47 -14.81 3.91
N MET A 555 12.46 -15.11 3.06
CA MET A 555 13.71 -14.37 2.99
C MET A 555 13.48 -12.85 3.05
N GLN A 556 14.26 -12.16 3.88
CA GLN A 556 14.21 -10.70 4.15
C GLN A 556 13.01 -10.21 4.97
N SER A 557 11.97 -11.02 5.14
CA SER A 557 10.85 -10.75 6.06
C SER A 557 11.19 -11.22 7.47
N GLY A 558 10.47 -10.72 8.47
CA GLY A 558 10.84 -10.98 9.87
C GLY A 558 9.65 -11.21 10.78
N ILE A 559 9.77 -12.20 11.66
CA ILE A 559 8.89 -12.36 12.81
C ILE A 559 9.74 -12.34 14.07
N THR A 560 9.33 -11.58 15.08
CA THR A 560 9.98 -11.56 16.41
C THR A 560 8.96 -11.99 17.46
N GLN A 561 9.17 -13.16 18.07
CA GLN A 561 8.31 -13.69 19.12
C GLN A 561 8.93 -13.48 20.50
N ASP A 562 8.23 -12.77 21.38
CA ASP A 562 8.65 -12.49 22.76
C ASP A 562 10.10 -11.93 22.85
N GLY A 563 10.47 -11.11 21.86
CA GLY A 563 11.80 -10.50 21.73
C GLY A 563 12.86 -11.38 21.05
N ILE A 564 12.49 -12.58 20.60
CA ILE A 564 13.38 -13.53 19.92
C ILE A 564 13.02 -13.59 18.43
N PRO A 565 13.96 -13.29 17.51
CA PRO A 565 13.72 -13.45 16.07
C PRO A 565 13.44 -14.92 15.72
N VAL A 566 12.43 -15.15 14.90
CA VAL A 566 12.14 -16.44 14.27
C VAL A 566 12.98 -16.53 12.99
N ALA A 567 13.63 -17.68 12.78
CA ALA A 567 14.43 -17.90 11.58
C ALA A 567 13.57 -17.92 10.32
N GLU A 568 14.08 -17.34 9.24
CA GLU A 568 13.56 -17.51 7.89
C GLU A 568 13.52 -19.01 7.55
N ASN A 569 12.40 -19.48 7.00
CA ASN A 569 12.15 -20.92 6.85
C ASN A 569 11.40 -21.32 5.57
N ALA A 570 11.07 -20.36 4.70
CA ALA A 570 10.33 -20.63 3.47
C ALA A 570 10.77 -19.72 2.32
N GLU A 571 10.57 -20.21 1.09
CA GLU A 571 10.59 -19.43 -0.14
C GLU A 571 9.21 -19.55 -0.80
N LYS A 572 8.77 -18.51 -1.51
CA LYS A 572 7.48 -18.49 -2.22
C LYS A 572 6.32 -18.76 -1.27
N VAL A 573 6.31 -18.04 -0.15
CA VAL A 573 5.31 -18.19 0.91
C VAL A 573 3.87 -18.11 0.38
N LYS A 574 3.63 -17.24 -0.60
CA LYS A 574 2.35 -17.12 -1.31
C LYS A 574 1.84 -18.46 -1.84
N ASP A 575 2.71 -19.22 -2.52
CA ASP A 575 2.33 -20.48 -3.16
C ASP A 575 1.97 -21.54 -2.11
N ILE A 576 2.67 -21.53 -0.98
CA ILE A 576 2.38 -22.42 0.16
C ILE A 576 1.00 -22.11 0.75
N LEU A 577 0.71 -20.82 1.00
CA LEU A 577 -0.58 -20.41 1.55
C LEU A 577 -1.74 -20.77 0.61
N LEU A 578 -1.61 -20.52 -0.70
CA LEU A 578 -2.60 -20.90 -1.70
C LEU A 578 -2.86 -22.41 -1.75
N GLU A 579 -1.84 -23.23 -1.48
CA GLU A 579 -2.03 -24.68 -1.37
C GLU A 579 -2.81 -25.07 -0.11
N GLN A 580 -2.59 -24.39 1.02
CA GLN A 580 -3.33 -24.64 2.26
C GLN A 580 -4.80 -24.23 2.16
N GLU A 581 -5.10 -23.09 1.55
CA GLU A 581 -6.47 -22.63 1.27
C GLU A 581 -7.22 -23.66 0.41
N ARG A 582 -6.55 -24.24 -0.61
CA ARG A 582 -7.13 -25.30 -1.46
C ARG A 582 -7.40 -26.60 -0.70
N LYS A 583 -6.55 -26.96 0.27
CA LYS A 583 -6.73 -28.15 1.10
C LYS A 583 -7.84 -27.98 2.14
N ALA A 584 -8.00 -26.76 2.66
CA ALA A 584 -9.09 -26.42 3.58
C ALA A 584 -10.46 -26.48 2.88
N THR A 585 -10.53 -26.06 1.62
CA THR A 585 -11.76 -26.03 0.81
C THR A 585 -12.13 -27.36 0.16
N SER A 586 -11.19 -28.31 0.03
CA SER A 586 -11.49 -29.66 -0.45
C SER A 586 -12.00 -30.54 0.69
N GLU A 587 -13.32 -30.72 0.81
CA GLU A 587 -13.86 -31.87 1.55
C GLU A 587 -13.27 -33.18 0.99
N PRO A 588 -12.97 -34.18 1.84
CA PRO A 588 -12.68 -35.51 1.34
C PRO A 588 -13.97 -36.05 0.72
N THR A 589 -14.01 -36.18 -0.61
CA THR A 589 -15.00 -37.03 -1.25
C THR A 589 -14.80 -38.44 -0.72
N GLU A 590 -15.70 -38.90 0.17
CA GLU A 590 -15.79 -40.29 0.55
C GLU A 590 -15.96 -41.14 -0.71
N ASP A 591 -14.99 -42.02 -0.94
CA ASP A 591 -15.17 -43.17 -1.83
C ASP A 591 -16.39 -43.97 -1.34
N LEU A 592 -17.43 -44.03 -2.18
CA LEU A 592 -18.49 -45.04 -2.17
C LEU A 592 -18.48 -45.82 -3.49
#